data_AF-A0A165PQL8-F1
#
_entry.id   AF-A0A165PQL8-F1
#
_cell.length_a   1.000
_cell.length_b   1.000
_cell.length_c   1.000
_cell.angle_alpha   90.00
_cell.angle_beta   90.00
_cell.angle_gamma   90.00
#
_symmetry.space_group_name_H-M   'P 1'
#
loop_
_entity.id
_entity.type
_entity.pdbx_description
1 polymer ?
#
loop_
_entity_poly.entity_id
_entity_poly.type
_entity_poly.pdbx_seq_one_letter_code
_entity_poly.pdbx_strand_id
1 'polypeptide(L)'
;MLRNLLTAAGFVLVAQALIAPPVQADTTQQSEEQTEETSWVNCADEGKHCYPDSDGVITMRYGEGDNYTYILAQGLDRISCNNFWGNPSDGQNKKCAYTTANLLKVAPEGSYIEVAKEGATFNLPDTGKMHWIRYGSSSSWMYTVMSGDGEQTVACTNDYFNYNPLNGTDKVCQYSSSAYYTLSEDNTPTECATEGQNCTPQVGDVVLMRYGTDNQFDWRFLHSADSIYECNNETFGPNPVHETKRCYWMAVAPSATSTFGVWSKIQSCQGQGCSISEQLSIGTSRTNTWSTTAEWSSTVTESMEESFEVLGAGGKLSEQVSMSFALSENFQTALSQSVTNTFTATCNPDKHATNRVLFQFQTNTTESCLETGKCTGATDTQDYACISNPPAGYGGPQCVPGYCREDDPLCLEPCAE
;
A
#
# COMPACT_ATOMS: atom_id res chain seq x y z
N MET A 1 -87.27 -12.01 35.99
CA MET A 1 -87.96 -10.71 36.15
C MET A 1 -87.07 -9.63 35.56
N LEU A 2 -87.63 -8.78 34.67
CA LEU A 2 -87.15 -7.49 34.12
C LEU A 2 -85.66 -7.35 33.72
N ARG A 3 -85.32 -7.31 32.41
CA ARG A 3 -85.28 -6.14 31.48
C ARG A 3 -84.25 -5.05 31.85
N ASN A 4 -83.22 -4.90 31.00
CA ASN A 4 -82.86 -3.69 30.22
C ASN A 4 -81.49 -3.94 29.52
N LEU A 5 -81.39 -4.11 28.18
CA LEU A 5 -81.42 -3.17 27.04
C LEU A 5 -80.16 -2.29 26.86
N LEU A 6 -79.75 -2.17 25.58
CA LEU A 6 -78.84 -1.21 24.91
C LEU A 6 -77.35 -1.66 24.81
N THR A 7 -76.64 -1.60 23.67
CA THR A 7 -76.92 -1.13 22.30
C THR A 7 -75.86 -1.72 21.35
N ALA A 8 -76.25 -1.98 20.10
CA ALA A 8 -75.37 -2.44 19.03
C ALA A 8 -74.61 -1.27 18.37
N ALA A 9 -73.33 -1.48 18.04
CA ALA A 9 -72.58 -0.67 17.08
C ALA A 9 -71.93 -1.62 16.07
N GLY A 10 -72.37 -1.53 14.81
CA GLY A 10 -71.83 -2.28 13.69
C GLY A 10 -70.58 -1.60 13.13
N PHE A 11 -69.50 -2.38 12.97
CA PHE A 11 -68.32 -1.95 12.23
C PHE A 11 -68.51 -2.27 10.73
N VAL A 12 -68.38 -1.23 9.91
CA VAL A 12 -68.27 -1.32 8.45
C VAL A 12 -66.82 -1.66 8.11
N LEU A 13 -66.60 -2.80 7.44
CA LEU A 13 -65.33 -3.12 6.78
C LEU A 13 -65.26 -2.35 5.45
N VAL A 14 -64.27 -1.46 5.32
CA VAL A 14 -63.85 -0.91 4.03
C VAL A 14 -62.60 -1.65 3.59
N ALA A 15 -62.73 -2.50 2.56
CA ALA A 15 -61.62 -3.10 1.86
C ALA A 15 -61.06 -2.07 0.86
N GLN A 16 -59.84 -1.59 1.08
CA GLN A 16 -59.11 -0.81 0.07
C GLN A 16 -58.28 -1.77 -0.79
N ALA A 17 -58.61 -1.81 -2.08
CA ALA A 17 -57.77 -2.39 -3.11
C ALA A 17 -56.65 -1.39 -3.45
N LEU A 18 -55.39 -1.75 -3.16
CA LEU A 18 -54.22 -1.01 -3.62
C LEU A 18 -53.85 -1.51 -5.02
N ILE A 19 -54.05 -0.64 -6.01
CA ILE A 19 -53.54 -0.78 -7.37
C ILE A 19 -52.07 -0.33 -7.34
N ALA A 20 -51.14 -1.24 -7.59
CA ALA A 20 -49.73 -0.91 -7.76
C ALA A 20 -49.49 -0.31 -9.16
N PRO A 21 -48.76 0.81 -9.30
CA PRO A 21 -48.32 1.29 -10.61
C PRO A 21 -47.14 0.42 -11.13
N PRO A 22 -46.93 0.36 -12.46
CA PRO A 22 -45.85 -0.42 -13.05
C PRO A 22 -44.50 0.24 -12.75
N VAL A 23 -43.58 -0.55 -12.20
CA VAL A 23 -42.18 -0.18 -12.00
C VAL A 23 -41.50 -0.17 -13.37
N GLN A 24 -41.24 1.02 -13.92
CA GLN A 24 -40.23 1.22 -14.95
C GLN A 24 -38.86 1.10 -14.27
N ALA A 25 -38.09 0.10 -14.68
CA ALA A 25 -36.68 0.00 -14.36
C ALA A 25 -35.94 1.10 -15.13
N ASP A 26 -35.53 2.14 -14.42
CA ASP A 26 -34.60 3.13 -14.95
C ASP A 26 -33.17 2.75 -14.54
N THR A 27 -32.29 2.98 -15.49
CA THR A 27 -30.91 2.51 -15.59
C THR A 27 -30.03 3.59 -14.97
N THR A 28 -29.35 3.30 -13.85
CA THR A 28 -28.07 3.89 -13.38
C THR A 28 -27.97 3.74 -11.87
N GLN A 29 -27.50 2.58 -11.41
CA GLN A 29 -26.73 2.53 -10.19
C GLN A 29 -25.32 2.10 -10.59
N GLN A 30 -24.53 3.10 -10.97
CA GLN A 30 -23.11 3.04 -10.69
C GLN A 30 -23.01 2.82 -9.17
N SER A 31 -22.53 1.65 -8.80
CA SER A 31 -21.90 1.45 -7.51
C SER A 31 -20.74 2.44 -7.46
N GLU A 32 -20.98 3.62 -6.90
CA GLU A 32 -19.93 4.42 -6.29
C GLU A 32 -19.34 3.55 -5.19
N GLU A 33 -18.34 2.76 -5.58
CA GLU A 33 -17.43 2.12 -4.64
C GLU A 33 -16.76 3.27 -3.88
N GLN A 34 -17.23 3.45 -2.65
CA GLN A 34 -16.85 4.52 -1.77
C GLN A 34 -15.32 4.48 -1.61
N THR A 35 -14.66 5.50 -2.15
CA THR A 35 -13.24 5.77 -1.97
C THR A 35 -12.96 5.87 -0.48
N GLU A 36 -12.58 4.78 0.19
CA GLU A 36 -11.91 4.89 1.49
C GLU A 36 -10.51 5.46 1.21
N GLU A 37 -10.42 6.78 1.14
CA GLU A 37 -9.15 7.46 1.38
C GLU A 37 -8.61 7.00 2.74
N THR A 38 -7.30 6.77 2.83
CA THR A 38 -6.66 6.58 4.14
C THR A 38 -6.89 7.87 4.93
N SER A 39 -7.90 7.85 5.79
CA SER A 39 -8.29 9.04 6.53
C SER A 39 -7.29 9.24 7.67
N TRP A 40 -6.35 10.17 7.47
CA TRP A 40 -5.53 10.67 8.55
C TRP A 40 -6.45 11.34 9.58
N VAL A 41 -6.52 10.76 10.77
CA VAL A 41 -7.30 11.30 11.89
C VAL A 41 -6.42 12.23 12.70
N ASN A 42 -6.63 13.54 12.55
CA ASN A 42 -6.01 14.54 13.42
C ASN A 42 -6.42 14.27 14.88
N CYS A 43 -5.45 14.03 15.75
CA CYS A 43 -5.71 13.53 17.09
C CYS A 43 -5.22 14.45 18.21
N ALA A 44 -4.21 15.28 17.96
CA ALA A 44 -3.66 16.16 18.97
C ALA A 44 -2.84 17.32 18.37
N ASP A 45 -2.86 18.46 19.07
CA ASP A 45 -1.83 19.49 18.90
C ASP A 45 -0.57 19.13 19.70
N GLU A 46 0.57 19.74 19.35
CA GLU A 46 1.83 19.60 20.08
C GLU A 46 1.67 19.82 21.59
N GLY A 47 2.30 18.95 22.38
CA GLY A 47 2.21 18.90 23.83
C GLY A 47 0.96 18.20 24.38
N LYS A 48 0.06 17.70 23.53
CA LYS A 48 -1.12 16.91 23.94
C LYS A 48 -0.90 15.40 23.72
N HIS A 49 -1.98 14.62 23.73
CA HIS A 49 -1.95 13.17 23.55
C HIS A 49 -2.98 12.74 22.52
N CYS A 50 -2.59 11.78 21.68
CA CYS A 50 -3.48 11.02 20.82
C CYS A 50 -3.96 9.76 21.54
N TYR A 51 -5.21 9.39 21.27
CA TYR A 51 -5.86 8.21 21.81
C TYR A 51 -6.39 7.37 20.63
N PRO A 52 -5.52 6.61 19.95
CA PRO A 52 -5.92 5.81 18.81
C PRO A 52 -6.78 4.64 19.29
N ASP A 53 -7.97 4.49 18.69
CA ASP A 53 -8.90 3.40 19.00
C ASP A 53 -8.64 2.22 18.05
N SER A 54 -7.53 1.51 18.26
CA SER A 54 -7.09 0.39 17.41
C SER A 54 -6.22 -0.59 18.17
N ASP A 55 -6.57 -1.88 18.06
CA ASP A 55 -5.75 -3.00 18.53
C ASP A 55 -4.66 -3.41 17.52
N GLY A 56 -4.78 -2.94 16.27
CA GLY A 56 -3.82 -3.18 15.19
C GLY A 56 -2.69 -2.16 15.13
N VAL A 57 -1.74 -2.38 14.21
CA VAL A 57 -0.68 -1.42 13.92
C VAL A 57 -1.29 -0.12 13.41
N ILE A 58 -0.83 1.00 13.95
CA ILE A 58 -1.14 2.34 13.48
C ILE A 58 0.12 3.00 12.94
N THR A 59 -0.06 3.85 11.94
CA THR A 59 0.95 4.80 11.49
C THR A 59 0.54 6.18 11.98
N MET A 60 1.38 6.81 12.81
CA MET A 60 1.18 8.16 13.30
C MET A 60 2.21 9.09 12.64
N ARG A 61 1.79 10.29 12.26
CA ARG A 61 2.68 11.36 11.80
C ARG A 61 2.68 12.51 12.79
N TYR A 62 3.84 13.12 13.00
CA TYR A 62 4.03 14.31 13.83
C TYR A 62 4.83 15.36 13.07
N GLY A 63 4.30 16.59 12.98
CA GLY A 63 4.90 17.64 12.16
C GLY A 63 3.93 18.76 11.78
N GLU A 64 4.32 19.60 10.83
CA GLU A 64 3.48 20.68 10.28
C GLU A 64 3.72 20.84 8.78
N GLY A 65 2.68 21.17 8.01
CA GLY A 65 2.78 21.35 6.55
C GLY A 65 3.07 20.03 5.86
N ASP A 66 4.23 19.93 5.20
CA ASP A 66 4.75 18.71 4.57
C ASP A 66 6.01 18.20 5.29
N ASN A 67 6.27 18.63 6.53
CA ASN A 67 7.45 18.21 7.28
C ASN A 67 7.02 17.32 8.45
N TYR A 68 7.10 16.00 8.27
CA TYR A 68 6.64 15.02 9.27
C TYR A 68 7.70 13.96 9.59
N THR A 69 7.68 13.49 10.84
CA THR A 69 8.25 12.20 11.23
C THR A 69 7.13 11.18 11.42
N TYR A 70 7.39 9.92 11.07
CA TYR A 70 6.45 8.82 11.22
C TYR A 70 6.82 7.93 12.40
N ILE A 71 5.80 7.54 13.16
CA ILE A 71 5.89 6.70 14.36
C ILE A 71 4.94 5.52 14.17
N LEU A 72 5.42 4.32 14.48
CA LEU A 72 4.67 3.09 14.33
C LEU A 72 4.44 2.46 15.70
N ALA A 73 3.19 2.13 15.97
CA ALA A 73 2.77 1.60 17.25
C ALA A 73 1.64 0.59 17.09
N GLN A 74 1.42 -0.25 18.10
CA GLN A 74 0.27 -1.16 18.18
C GLN A 74 -0.26 -1.18 19.61
N GLY A 75 -1.59 -1.17 19.76
CA GLY A 75 -2.27 -1.38 21.04
C GLY A 75 -1.87 -0.40 22.15
N LEU A 76 -1.53 0.84 21.79
CA LEU A 76 -1.26 1.92 22.74
C LEU A 76 -2.50 2.79 22.89
N ASP A 77 -2.99 2.94 24.10
CA ASP A 77 -4.18 3.75 24.41
C ASP A 77 -3.89 5.25 24.44
N ARG A 78 -2.61 5.64 24.63
CA ARG A 78 -2.21 7.04 24.75
C ARG A 78 -0.81 7.29 24.21
N ILE A 79 -0.69 8.03 23.11
CA ILE A 79 0.59 8.42 22.53
C ILE A 79 0.79 9.92 22.69
N SER A 80 1.96 10.34 23.16
CA SER A 80 2.28 11.77 23.31
C SER A 80 2.50 12.42 21.95
N CYS A 81 1.90 13.58 21.74
CA CYS A 81 2.14 14.39 20.55
C CYS A 81 3.22 15.42 20.83
N ASN A 82 4.50 15.02 20.79
CA ASN A 82 5.63 15.89 21.09
C ASN A 82 6.91 15.42 20.37
N ASN A 83 8.03 16.11 20.61
CA ASN A 83 9.32 15.84 19.99
C ASN A 83 10.01 14.53 20.41
N PHE A 84 9.33 13.59 21.11
CA PHE A 84 9.98 12.38 21.62
C PHE A 84 10.57 11.50 20.51
N TRP A 85 10.06 11.57 19.28
CA TRP A 85 10.59 10.82 18.14
C TRP A 85 11.24 11.69 17.06
N GLY A 86 11.55 12.94 17.43
CA GLY A 86 12.17 13.93 16.56
C GLY A 86 11.38 15.23 16.47
N ASN A 87 12.06 16.31 16.12
CA ASN A 87 11.48 17.64 15.87
C ASN A 87 11.60 18.01 14.38
N PRO A 88 10.73 17.48 13.49
CA PRO A 88 10.85 17.67 12.04
C PRO A 88 10.50 19.08 11.56
N SER A 89 9.94 19.94 12.41
CA SER A 89 9.50 21.29 12.04
C SER A 89 9.79 22.23 13.20
N ASP A 90 11.07 22.48 13.45
CA ASP A 90 11.46 23.30 14.60
C ASP A 90 10.88 24.72 14.51
N GLY A 91 10.48 25.24 15.68
CA GLY A 91 9.82 26.54 15.80
C GLY A 91 8.40 26.63 15.24
N GLN A 92 7.83 25.55 14.68
CA GLN A 92 6.46 25.50 14.17
C GLN A 92 5.51 24.79 15.15
N ASN A 93 4.21 25.14 15.07
CA ASN A 93 3.15 24.47 15.83
C ASN A 93 2.82 23.13 15.18
N LYS A 94 3.38 22.04 15.71
CA LYS A 94 3.20 20.71 15.13
C LYS A 94 1.88 20.08 15.59
N LYS A 95 1.41 19.11 14.81
CA LYS A 95 0.22 18.31 15.11
C LYS A 95 0.50 16.83 14.90
N CYS A 96 -0.32 16.01 15.53
CA CYS A 96 -0.34 14.59 15.30
C CYS A 96 -1.61 14.17 14.58
N ALA A 97 -1.43 13.26 13.63
CA ALA A 97 -2.51 12.51 13.03
C ALA A 97 -2.12 11.04 12.98
N TYR A 98 -3.09 10.14 13.02
CA TYR A 98 -2.84 8.72 12.86
C TYR A 98 -3.77 8.11 11.80
N THR A 99 -3.36 6.97 11.29
CA THR A 99 -4.20 6.06 10.51
C THR A 99 -4.00 4.63 11.01
N THR A 100 -5.03 3.80 10.86
CA THR A 100 -4.98 2.36 11.13
C THR A 100 -4.44 1.55 9.96
N ALA A 101 -4.07 2.21 8.86
CA ALA A 101 -3.37 1.57 7.77
C ALA A 101 -1.91 1.27 8.17
N ASN A 102 -1.46 0.04 7.92
CA ASN A 102 -0.06 -0.38 8.07
C ASN A 102 0.77 0.12 6.88
N LEU A 103 0.93 1.44 6.77
CA LEU A 103 1.44 2.10 5.56
C LEU A 103 2.90 1.73 5.23
N LEU A 104 3.69 1.40 6.25
CA LEU A 104 5.10 1.01 6.11
C LEU A 104 5.28 -0.52 6.15
N LYS A 105 4.21 -1.32 6.11
CA LYS A 105 4.24 -2.80 6.14
C LYS A 105 5.10 -3.33 7.31
N VAL A 106 4.78 -2.90 8.52
CA VAL A 106 5.27 -3.54 9.75
C VAL A 106 5.06 -5.04 9.62
N ALA A 107 6.11 -5.81 9.91
CA ALA A 107 6.13 -7.24 9.76
C ALA A 107 4.98 -7.93 10.53
N PRO A 108 4.50 -9.09 10.04
CA PRO A 108 3.43 -9.82 10.71
C PRO A 108 3.89 -10.40 12.05
N GLU A 109 2.95 -10.52 13.00
CA GLU A 109 3.17 -10.99 14.38
C GLU A 109 4.02 -12.28 14.46
N GLY A 110 3.73 -13.26 13.61
CA GLY A 110 4.41 -14.56 13.62
C GLY A 110 5.88 -14.54 13.17
N SER A 111 6.39 -13.41 12.68
CA SER A 111 7.79 -13.27 12.26
C SER A 111 8.74 -12.85 13.39
N TYR A 112 8.21 -12.35 14.50
CA TYR A 112 9.00 -11.77 15.57
C TYR A 112 9.53 -12.81 16.54
N ILE A 113 10.80 -12.65 16.92
CA ILE A 113 11.43 -13.44 17.98
C ILE A 113 12.05 -12.54 19.05
N GLU A 114 11.96 -12.97 20.31
CA GLU A 114 12.57 -12.26 21.46
C GLU A 114 14.09 -12.31 21.39
N VAL A 115 14.73 -11.15 21.61
CA VAL A 115 16.19 -11.00 21.65
C VAL A 115 16.73 -10.43 22.94
N ALA A 116 15.94 -9.62 23.65
CA ALA A 116 16.37 -9.02 24.90
C ALA A 116 15.18 -8.73 25.81
N LYS A 117 15.42 -8.79 27.12
CA LYS A 117 14.51 -8.27 28.14
C LYS A 117 14.81 -6.79 28.39
N GLU A 118 13.83 -6.07 28.94
CA GLU A 118 14.00 -4.66 29.34
C GLU A 118 15.25 -4.47 30.20
N GLY A 119 16.07 -3.48 29.83
CA GLY A 119 17.34 -3.16 30.47
C GLY A 119 18.56 -3.89 29.90
N ALA A 120 18.39 -4.93 29.07
CA ALA A 120 19.49 -5.60 28.38
C ALA A 120 19.84 -4.92 27.06
N THR A 121 20.98 -5.29 26.47
CA THR A 121 21.38 -4.92 25.11
C THR A 121 21.37 -6.13 24.18
N PHE A 122 21.23 -5.91 22.88
CA PHE A 122 21.32 -6.97 21.87
C PHE A 122 21.93 -6.44 20.57
N ASN A 123 22.39 -7.38 19.74
CA ASN A 123 22.81 -7.13 18.35
C ASN A 123 21.91 -7.94 17.43
N LEU A 124 21.72 -7.45 16.21
CA LEU A 124 21.02 -8.19 15.17
C LEU A 124 21.96 -9.18 14.48
N PRO A 125 21.44 -10.27 13.89
CA PRO A 125 22.25 -11.13 13.04
C PRO A 125 22.77 -10.35 11.82
N ASP A 126 23.97 -10.69 11.36
CA ASP A 126 24.50 -10.21 10.08
C ASP A 126 23.76 -10.91 8.93
N THR A 127 22.77 -10.21 8.39
CA THR A 127 21.96 -10.65 7.24
C THR A 127 22.13 -9.73 6.05
N GLY A 128 22.72 -8.54 6.24
CA GLY A 128 22.74 -7.45 5.26
C GLY A 128 21.35 -6.90 4.93
N LYS A 129 20.33 -7.17 5.77
CA LYS A 129 18.93 -6.73 5.57
C LYS A 129 18.48 -5.79 6.69
N MET A 130 17.46 -4.99 6.43
CA MET A 130 16.79 -4.21 7.49
C MET A 130 15.76 -5.07 8.20
N HIS A 131 15.79 -5.04 9.53
CA HIS A 131 14.84 -5.75 10.37
C HIS A 131 13.86 -4.79 11.02
N TRP A 132 12.61 -5.21 11.13
CA TRP A 132 11.67 -4.57 12.05
C TRP A 132 12.03 -4.94 13.47
N ILE A 133 12.16 -3.95 14.33
CA ILE A 133 12.39 -4.11 15.76
C ILE A 133 11.19 -3.57 16.50
N ARG A 134 10.76 -4.29 17.53
CA ARG A 134 9.70 -3.80 18.41
C ARG A 134 10.07 -3.94 19.88
N TYR A 135 9.58 -3.00 20.66
CA TYR A 135 9.74 -2.96 22.11
C TYR A 135 8.39 -2.79 22.78
N GLY A 136 8.11 -3.65 23.75
CA GLY A 136 6.77 -3.72 24.33
C GLY A 136 6.49 -5.05 25.02
N SER A 137 5.21 -5.32 25.22
CA SER A 137 4.73 -6.54 25.84
C SER A 137 3.30 -6.81 25.42
N SER A 138 2.94 -8.10 25.31
CA SER A 138 1.59 -8.56 24.97
C SER A 138 1.08 -7.95 23.65
N SER A 139 0.19 -6.96 23.70
CA SER A 139 -0.41 -6.29 22.54
C SER A 139 0.04 -4.83 22.37
N SER A 140 0.94 -4.34 23.23
CA SER A 140 1.38 -2.95 23.25
C SER A 140 2.83 -2.85 22.80
N TRP A 141 3.06 -2.30 21.60
CA TRP A 141 4.37 -2.30 20.94
C TRP A 141 4.69 -0.96 20.28
N MET A 142 5.96 -0.55 20.39
CA MET A 142 6.57 0.49 19.56
C MET A 142 7.49 -0.16 18.53
N TYR A 143 7.48 0.32 17.29
CA TYR A 143 8.26 -0.27 16.19
C TYR A 143 9.29 0.71 15.63
N THR A 144 10.44 0.17 15.22
CA THR A 144 11.48 0.86 14.44
C THR A 144 12.12 -0.11 13.47
N VAL A 145 13.06 0.37 12.65
CA VAL A 145 13.89 -0.47 11.77
C VAL A 145 15.36 -0.30 12.10
N MET A 146 16.14 -1.36 11.85
CA MET A 146 17.60 -1.37 12.07
C MET A 146 18.31 -2.25 11.04
N SER A 147 19.58 -1.96 10.77
CA SER A 147 20.42 -2.78 9.91
C SER A 147 20.86 -4.07 10.61
N GLY A 148 20.69 -5.21 9.92
CA GLY A 148 21.27 -6.49 10.30
C GLY A 148 22.71 -6.60 9.80
N ASP A 149 23.59 -5.75 10.29
CA ASP A 149 25.03 -5.75 9.98
C ASP A 149 25.87 -6.54 11.00
N GLY A 150 25.25 -7.05 12.06
CA GLY A 150 25.95 -7.78 13.13
C GLY A 150 26.69 -6.90 14.15
N GLU A 151 26.84 -5.61 13.85
CA GLU A 151 27.73 -4.72 14.60
C GLU A 151 26.96 -3.76 15.50
N GLN A 152 25.80 -3.26 15.05
CA GLN A 152 25.01 -2.33 15.83
C GLN A 152 24.49 -2.97 17.12
N THR A 153 24.86 -2.38 18.27
CA THR A 153 24.34 -2.76 19.60
C THR A 153 23.21 -1.81 19.99
N VAL A 154 22.08 -2.37 20.42
CA VAL A 154 20.92 -1.59 20.84
C VAL A 154 20.50 -1.92 22.26
N ALA A 155 20.14 -0.88 23.02
CA ALA A 155 19.57 -1.00 24.35
C ALA A 155 18.06 -1.28 24.27
N CYS A 156 17.62 -2.34 24.94
CA CYS A 156 16.22 -2.66 25.07
C CYS A 156 15.59 -1.88 26.23
N THR A 157 15.38 -0.57 26.05
CA THR A 157 14.94 0.33 27.14
C THR A 157 13.92 1.36 26.67
N ASN A 158 13.17 1.92 27.63
CA ASN A 158 12.28 3.05 27.37
C ASN A 158 13.02 4.25 26.78
N ASP A 159 14.27 4.45 27.18
CA ASP A 159 15.09 5.59 26.73
C ASP A 159 15.46 5.46 25.25
N TYR A 160 15.84 4.27 24.78
CA TYR A 160 16.17 4.06 23.37
C TYR A 160 14.95 4.27 22.46
N PHE A 161 13.79 3.75 22.85
CA PHE A 161 12.53 3.95 22.13
C PHE A 161 11.87 5.30 22.47
N ASN A 162 12.51 6.12 23.32
CA ASN A 162 12.03 7.36 23.93
C ASN A 162 10.57 7.31 24.42
N TYR A 163 10.09 6.14 24.79
CA TYR A 163 8.69 5.88 25.09
C TYR A 163 8.55 4.61 25.96
N ASN A 164 7.58 4.64 26.87
CA ASN A 164 7.22 3.48 27.67
C ASN A 164 5.84 2.95 27.22
N PRO A 165 5.78 1.87 26.43
CA PRO A 165 4.54 1.35 25.90
C PRO A 165 3.61 0.75 26.95
N LEU A 166 4.14 0.32 28.08
CA LEU A 166 3.31 -0.23 29.15
C LEU A 166 3.96 -0.04 30.52
N ASN A 167 3.32 0.76 31.37
CA ASN A 167 3.84 1.07 32.70
C ASN A 167 3.66 -0.10 33.67
N GLY A 168 4.66 -0.34 34.53
CA GLY A 168 4.62 -1.39 35.54
C GLY A 168 4.64 -2.83 35.01
N THR A 169 4.94 -3.03 33.72
CA THR A 169 5.05 -4.35 33.08
C THR A 169 6.43 -4.53 32.47
N ASP A 170 7.01 -5.70 32.64
CA ASP A 170 8.28 -6.08 32.00
C ASP A 170 8.10 -6.10 30.48
N LYS A 171 8.98 -5.40 29.78
CA LYS A 171 9.00 -5.34 28.32
C LYS A 171 10.12 -6.18 27.74
N VAL A 172 10.00 -6.49 26.47
CA VAL A 172 11.01 -7.21 25.70
C VAL A 172 11.24 -6.53 24.36
N CYS A 173 12.41 -6.75 23.79
CA CYS A 173 12.72 -6.40 22.43
C CYS A 173 12.65 -7.65 21.58
N GLN A 174 12.05 -7.48 20.41
CA GLN A 174 11.92 -8.52 19.41
C GLN A 174 12.34 -7.97 18.04
N TYR A 175 12.79 -8.84 17.15
CA TYR A 175 13.03 -8.49 15.76
C TYR A 175 12.34 -9.45 14.80
N SER A 176 12.03 -8.98 13.59
CA SER A 176 11.46 -9.80 12.54
C SER A 176 12.54 -10.71 11.92
N SER A 177 12.40 -12.02 12.12
CA SER A 177 13.38 -13.01 11.68
C SER A 177 13.19 -13.48 10.23
N SER A 178 11.98 -13.31 9.69
CA SER A 178 11.59 -13.84 8.37
C SER A 178 10.80 -12.84 7.50
N ALA A 179 10.66 -11.59 7.95
CA ALA A 179 9.95 -10.52 7.26
C ALA A 179 10.74 -9.22 7.39
N TYR A 180 11.64 -8.99 6.43
CA TYR A 180 12.55 -7.85 6.42
C TYR A 180 11.84 -6.59 5.93
N TYR A 181 12.37 -5.43 6.31
CA TYR A 181 11.97 -4.18 5.70
C TYR A 181 12.72 -3.99 4.38
N THR A 182 12.00 -3.80 3.28
CA THR A 182 12.59 -3.63 1.96
C THR A 182 12.84 -2.15 1.69
N LEU A 183 14.09 -1.79 1.43
CA LEU A 183 14.50 -0.45 0.99
C LEU A 183 14.63 -0.42 -0.53
N SER A 184 14.62 0.77 -1.15
CA SER A 184 14.84 0.96 -2.59
C SER A 184 16.13 0.31 -3.13
N GLU A 185 16.20 0.08 -4.45
CA GLU A 185 17.22 -0.66 -5.22
C GLU A 185 18.63 -0.22 -4.86
N ASP A 186 18.79 1.10 -4.74
CA ASP A 186 19.94 1.69 -4.10
C ASP A 186 19.79 1.57 -2.58
N ASN A 187 20.02 0.35 -2.07
CA ASN A 187 20.14 0.06 -0.64
C ASN A 187 21.38 0.77 -0.03
N THR A 188 22.09 1.58 -0.82
CA THR A 188 23.19 2.43 -0.37
C THR A 188 22.62 3.74 0.19
N PRO A 189 22.81 4.00 1.49
CA PRO A 189 22.42 5.28 2.06
C PRO A 189 23.21 6.43 1.41
N THR A 190 22.51 7.45 0.93
CA THR A 190 23.11 8.66 0.38
C THR A 190 23.47 9.62 1.51
N GLU A 191 24.76 9.98 1.65
CA GLU A 191 25.17 11.01 2.60
C GLU A 191 24.61 12.36 2.17
N CYS A 192 24.00 13.10 3.10
CA CYS A 192 23.45 14.42 2.82
C CYS A 192 24.01 15.54 3.69
N ALA A 193 24.49 15.24 4.90
CA ALA A 193 24.92 16.27 5.83
C ALA A 193 25.88 15.70 6.90
N THR A 194 26.79 16.55 7.38
CA THR A 194 27.48 16.33 8.66
C THR A 194 26.68 16.90 9.82
N GLU A 195 26.96 16.47 11.04
CA GLU A 195 26.29 16.95 12.25
C GLU A 195 26.23 18.49 12.32
N GLY A 196 25.03 19.03 12.58
CA GLY A 196 24.73 20.46 12.62
C GLY A 196 24.45 21.12 11.26
N GLN A 197 24.50 20.38 10.15
CA GLN A 197 24.13 20.87 8.83
C GLN A 197 22.75 20.39 8.40
N ASN A 198 22.22 20.96 7.32
CA ASN A 198 20.92 20.63 6.77
C ASN A 198 21.02 19.52 5.72
N CYS A 199 20.13 18.54 5.83
CA CYS A 199 19.90 17.47 4.88
C CYS A 199 18.59 17.74 4.12
N THR A 200 18.63 17.65 2.79
CA THR A 200 17.44 17.77 1.93
C THR A 200 17.38 16.52 1.05
N PRO A 201 16.63 15.48 1.46
CA PRO A 201 16.50 14.29 0.65
C PRO A 201 15.81 14.62 -0.68
N GLN A 202 16.26 14.02 -1.77
CA GLN A 202 15.84 14.37 -3.14
C GLN A 202 14.81 13.35 -3.66
N VAL A 203 13.78 13.08 -2.87
CA VAL A 203 12.64 12.22 -3.24
C VAL A 203 11.33 12.88 -2.83
N GLY A 204 10.24 12.55 -3.54
CA GLY A 204 8.96 13.26 -3.40
C GLY A 204 8.00 12.70 -2.35
N ASP A 205 8.42 11.75 -1.50
CA ASP A 205 7.52 11.13 -0.50
C ASP A 205 8.32 10.80 0.78
N VAL A 206 8.38 9.57 1.27
CA VAL A 206 9.08 9.24 2.52
C VAL A 206 10.50 8.72 2.28
N VAL A 207 11.40 9.14 3.16
CA VAL A 207 12.74 8.57 3.30
C VAL A 207 12.90 7.85 4.62
N LEU A 208 13.77 6.86 4.61
CA LEU A 208 14.38 6.34 5.81
C LEU A 208 15.73 7.06 5.97
N MET A 209 15.80 7.96 6.95
CA MET A 209 17.01 8.71 7.28
C MET A 209 17.71 8.08 8.48
N ARG A 210 19.03 8.14 8.51
CA ARG A 210 19.84 7.70 9.64
C ARG A 210 20.83 8.76 10.08
N TYR A 211 21.12 8.79 11.37
CA TYR A 211 22.08 9.71 11.99
C TYR A 211 23.00 8.96 12.95
N GLY A 212 24.31 9.08 12.77
CA GLY A 212 25.26 8.26 13.51
C GLY A 212 26.69 8.26 12.95
N THR A 213 27.52 7.37 13.47
CA THR A 213 28.88 7.07 12.99
C THR A 213 29.24 5.61 13.30
N ASP A 214 30.22 5.04 12.57
CA ASP A 214 30.87 3.76 12.88
C ASP A 214 29.91 2.63 13.32
N ASN A 215 28.84 2.46 12.54
CA ASN A 215 27.80 1.43 12.70
C ASN A 215 26.84 1.60 13.89
N GLN A 216 26.81 2.79 14.50
CA GLN A 216 25.80 3.18 15.47
C GLN A 216 24.93 4.28 14.89
N PHE A 217 23.77 3.90 14.36
CA PHE A 217 22.84 4.79 13.68
C PHE A 217 21.44 4.73 14.28
N ASP A 218 20.84 5.90 14.47
CA ASP A 218 19.41 6.02 14.73
C ASP A 218 18.66 6.24 13.42
N TRP A 219 17.66 5.39 13.17
CA TRP A 219 16.88 5.34 11.93
C TRP A 219 15.50 5.97 12.12
N ARG A 220 15.06 6.83 11.19
CA ARG A 220 13.78 7.55 11.25
C ARG A 220 13.11 7.62 9.89
N PHE A 221 11.81 7.39 9.88
CA PHE A 221 10.96 7.65 8.72
C PHE A 221 10.58 9.12 8.71
N LEU A 222 10.97 9.83 7.65
CA LEU A 222 10.75 11.26 7.49
C LEU A 222 10.08 11.54 6.15
N HIS A 223 9.17 12.51 6.11
CA HIS A 223 8.64 12.99 4.84
C HIS A 223 9.66 13.84 4.09
N SER A 224 9.73 13.81 2.78
CA SER A 224 10.85 14.39 2.03
C SER A 224 10.48 15.53 1.11
N ALA A 225 9.20 15.82 0.84
CA ALA A 225 8.75 16.77 -0.20
C ALA A 225 9.34 18.19 -0.04
N ASP A 226 10.56 18.37 -0.57
CA ASP A 226 11.43 19.53 -0.38
C ASP A 226 11.74 19.89 1.09
N SER A 227 11.51 18.95 2.00
CA SER A 227 11.75 19.10 3.44
C SER A 227 13.23 19.28 3.75
N ILE A 228 13.53 20.18 4.69
CA ILE A 228 14.89 20.41 5.20
C ILE A 228 14.96 19.89 6.63
N TYR A 229 15.85 18.94 6.86
CA TYR A 229 16.08 18.35 8.17
C TYR A 229 17.45 18.72 8.71
N GLU A 230 17.51 19.19 9.95
CA GLU A 230 18.79 19.39 10.62
C GLU A 230 19.40 18.04 10.99
N CYS A 231 20.68 17.85 10.68
CA CYS A 231 21.42 16.65 11.02
C CYS A 231 21.91 16.71 12.47
N ASN A 232 21.02 16.49 13.45
CA ASN A 232 21.36 16.62 14.86
C ASN A 232 20.51 15.70 15.76
N ASN A 233 20.82 15.70 17.06
CA ASN A 233 20.06 14.95 18.05
C ASN A 233 18.61 15.44 18.20
N GLU A 234 18.28 16.68 17.84
CA GLU A 234 16.89 17.16 17.97
C GLU A 234 15.97 16.53 16.93
N THR A 235 16.45 16.34 15.70
CA THR A 235 15.73 15.65 14.63
C THR A 235 15.57 14.16 14.91
N PHE A 236 16.59 13.50 15.48
CA PHE A 236 16.61 12.05 15.64
C PHE A 236 16.27 11.57 17.05
N GLY A 237 16.29 12.42 18.06
CA GLY A 237 16.00 12.08 19.46
C GLY A 237 17.26 11.70 20.27
N PRO A 238 17.37 10.46 20.79
CA PRO A 238 18.54 10.06 21.57
C PRO A 238 19.83 10.25 20.76
N ASN A 239 20.92 10.58 21.46
CA ASN A 239 22.22 10.70 20.84
C ASN A 239 22.87 9.31 20.78
N PRO A 240 23.08 8.72 19.59
CA PRO A 240 23.63 7.37 19.50
C PRO A 240 25.11 7.34 19.92
N VAL A 241 25.88 8.41 19.67
CA VAL A 241 27.32 8.47 19.94
C VAL A 241 27.79 9.90 20.24
N HIS A 242 28.67 10.09 21.23
CA HIS A 242 29.33 11.37 21.53
C HIS A 242 30.51 11.70 20.60
N GLU A 243 30.36 11.41 19.31
CA GLU A 243 31.32 11.72 18.25
C GLU A 243 30.64 12.50 17.13
N THR A 244 31.41 13.03 16.16
CA THR A 244 30.86 13.74 15.01
C THR A 244 30.05 12.79 14.15
N LYS A 245 28.75 13.01 14.07
CA LYS A 245 27.82 12.15 13.33
C LYS A 245 27.57 12.67 11.91
N ARG A 246 26.97 11.81 11.09
CA ARG A 246 26.57 12.11 9.72
C ARG A 246 25.15 11.63 9.47
N CYS A 247 24.46 12.32 8.57
CA CYS A 247 23.14 11.94 8.11
C CYS A 247 23.22 11.31 6.73
N TYR A 248 22.53 10.19 6.61
CA TYR A 248 22.29 9.53 5.34
C TYR A 248 20.80 9.30 5.16
N TRP A 249 20.32 9.27 3.93
CA TRP A 249 18.94 8.93 3.63
C TRP A 249 18.86 7.89 2.52
N MET A 250 17.73 7.21 2.48
CA MET A 250 17.37 6.33 1.38
C MET A 250 15.86 6.37 1.17
N ALA A 251 15.44 6.09 -0.05
CA ALA A 251 14.05 6.16 -0.44
C ALA A 251 13.28 4.95 0.13
N VAL A 252 12.12 5.18 0.73
CA VAL A 252 11.18 4.12 1.15
C VAL A 252 10.27 3.70 0.00
N ALA A 253 10.43 2.48 -0.52
CA ALA A 253 9.55 1.97 -1.56
C ALA A 253 8.07 2.00 -1.10
N PRO A 254 7.14 2.53 -1.92
CA PRO A 254 5.72 2.48 -1.60
C PRO A 254 5.24 1.05 -1.64
N SER A 255 4.26 0.74 -0.80
CA SER A 255 3.77 -0.63 -0.63
C SER A 255 2.52 -0.88 -1.48
N ALA A 256 2.59 -1.80 -2.44
CA ALA A 256 1.37 -2.27 -3.11
C ALA A 256 0.41 -2.92 -2.10
N THR A 257 -0.86 -2.53 -2.18
CA THR A 257 -1.94 -3.00 -1.29
C THR A 257 -2.90 -3.94 -2.00
N SER A 258 -3.07 -3.76 -3.31
CA SER A 258 -3.84 -4.65 -4.16
C SER A 258 -3.42 -4.45 -5.61
N THR A 259 -3.32 -5.54 -6.36
CA THR A 259 -3.16 -5.50 -7.80
C THR A 259 -4.22 -6.37 -8.45
N PHE A 260 -4.83 -5.89 -9.52
CA PHE A 260 -5.80 -6.66 -10.31
C PHE A 260 -5.59 -6.45 -11.80
N GLY A 261 -5.86 -7.49 -12.57
CA GLY A 261 -5.77 -7.49 -14.02
C GLY A 261 -7.07 -7.00 -14.65
N VAL A 262 -6.95 -6.32 -15.79
CA VAL A 262 -8.09 -5.92 -16.60
C VAL A 262 -7.72 -5.97 -18.08
N TRP A 263 -8.67 -6.44 -18.89
CA TRP A 263 -8.58 -6.36 -20.34
C TRP A 263 -9.21 -5.06 -20.81
N SER A 264 -8.38 -4.14 -21.31
CA SER A 264 -8.83 -2.86 -21.82
C SER A 264 -9.13 -2.96 -23.31
N LYS A 265 -10.33 -2.55 -23.73
CA LYS A 265 -10.70 -2.50 -25.15
C LYS A 265 -9.94 -1.35 -25.82
N ILE A 266 -9.10 -1.67 -26.80
CA ILE A 266 -8.33 -0.68 -27.56
C ILE A 266 -9.08 -0.21 -28.79
N GLN A 267 -9.50 -1.15 -29.64
CA GLN A 267 -10.02 -0.85 -30.98
C GLN A 267 -11.03 -1.92 -31.39
N SER A 268 -11.96 -1.57 -32.27
CA SER A 268 -12.88 -2.55 -32.87
C SER A 268 -13.11 -2.26 -34.34
N CYS A 269 -13.27 -3.32 -35.15
CA CYS A 269 -13.64 -3.22 -36.55
C CYS A 269 -14.90 -4.04 -36.86
N GLN A 270 -15.65 -3.58 -37.86
CA GLN A 270 -16.88 -4.23 -38.32
C GLN A 270 -16.69 -4.70 -39.77
N GLY A 271 -17.35 -5.80 -40.12
CA GLY A 271 -17.34 -6.37 -41.46
C GLY A 271 -16.47 -7.63 -41.58
N GLN A 272 -16.86 -8.50 -42.50
CA GLN A 272 -16.14 -9.75 -42.77
C GLN A 272 -14.71 -9.50 -43.21
N GLY A 273 -13.76 -10.20 -42.58
CA GLY A 273 -12.34 -10.07 -42.90
C GLY A 273 -11.72 -8.74 -42.46
N CYS A 274 -12.34 -8.03 -41.49
CA CYS A 274 -11.72 -6.82 -40.96
C CYS A 274 -10.45 -7.16 -40.16
N SER A 275 -9.43 -6.32 -40.33
CA SER A 275 -8.14 -6.41 -39.63
C SER A 275 -7.93 -5.19 -38.76
N ILE A 276 -7.27 -5.37 -37.62
CA ILE A 276 -6.86 -4.29 -36.72
C ILE A 276 -5.34 -4.27 -36.66
N SER A 277 -4.72 -3.10 -36.71
CA SER A 277 -3.29 -2.89 -36.50
C SER A 277 -3.11 -1.59 -35.75
N GLU A 278 -2.70 -1.65 -34.49
CA GLU A 278 -2.57 -0.48 -33.62
C GLU A 278 -1.20 -0.47 -32.92
N GLN A 279 -0.65 0.73 -32.71
CA GLN A 279 0.49 0.90 -31.82
C GLN A 279 0.00 1.01 -30.38
N LEU A 280 0.43 0.09 -29.54
CA LEU A 280 0.10 0.05 -28.11
C LEU A 280 1.32 0.46 -27.29
N SER A 281 1.07 1.12 -26.17
CA SER A 281 2.11 1.49 -25.20
C SER A 281 2.40 0.33 -24.26
N ILE A 282 3.66 0.24 -23.81
CA ILE A 282 4.14 -0.71 -22.81
C ILE A 282 4.85 0.08 -21.73
N GLY A 283 4.59 -0.30 -20.49
CA GLY A 283 5.28 0.24 -19.34
C GLY A 283 4.33 0.53 -18.20
N THR A 284 4.87 1.14 -17.16
CA THR A 284 4.13 1.51 -15.97
C THR A 284 3.94 3.03 -15.91
N SER A 285 2.70 3.43 -15.64
CA SER A 285 2.32 4.80 -15.27
C SER A 285 1.97 4.86 -13.79
N ARG A 286 2.30 5.95 -13.12
CA ARG A 286 2.09 6.14 -11.68
C ARG A 286 1.68 7.57 -11.38
N THR A 287 0.96 7.72 -10.27
CA THR A 287 0.53 9.03 -9.75
C THR A 287 1.56 9.67 -8.83
N ASN A 288 2.54 8.91 -8.34
CA ASN A 288 3.65 9.41 -7.53
C ASN A 288 4.94 9.56 -8.35
N THR A 289 5.94 10.25 -7.78
CA THR A 289 7.21 10.58 -8.44
C THR A 289 8.25 9.46 -8.38
N TRP A 290 7.87 8.27 -7.93
CA TRP A 290 8.79 7.15 -7.78
C TRP A 290 9.13 6.56 -9.15
N SER A 291 10.42 6.34 -9.43
CA SER A 291 10.86 5.60 -10.62
C SER A 291 10.34 4.15 -10.60
N THR A 292 10.21 3.53 -11.77
CA THR A 292 9.85 2.11 -11.97
C THR A 292 11.00 1.18 -11.55
N THR A 293 11.39 1.27 -10.28
CA THR A 293 12.45 0.49 -9.64
C THR A 293 12.03 -0.98 -9.45
N ALA A 294 12.98 -1.90 -9.34
CA ALA A 294 12.68 -3.30 -9.05
C ALA A 294 11.98 -3.51 -7.70
N GLU A 295 12.07 -2.60 -6.73
CA GLU A 295 11.36 -2.77 -5.44
C GLU A 295 9.88 -2.51 -5.59
N TRP A 296 9.51 -1.46 -6.32
CA TRP A 296 8.10 -1.27 -6.64
C TRP A 296 7.58 -2.50 -7.39
N SER A 297 8.35 -2.98 -8.36
CA SER A 297 8.07 -4.22 -9.09
C SER A 297 7.92 -5.44 -8.15
N SER A 298 8.76 -5.53 -7.11
CA SER A 298 8.68 -6.58 -6.07
C SER A 298 7.41 -6.44 -5.24
N THR A 299 7.08 -5.25 -4.75
CA THR A 299 5.85 -5.06 -3.95
C THR A 299 4.60 -5.37 -4.76
N VAL A 300 4.57 -5.01 -6.04
CA VAL A 300 3.47 -5.36 -6.95
C VAL A 300 3.39 -6.87 -7.13
N THR A 301 4.53 -7.52 -7.38
CA THR A 301 4.62 -8.99 -7.52
C THR A 301 4.09 -9.67 -6.26
N GLU A 302 4.54 -9.27 -5.07
CA GLU A 302 4.05 -9.79 -3.78
C GLU A 302 2.53 -9.58 -3.61
N SER A 303 2.01 -8.41 -3.94
CA SER A 303 0.57 -8.15 -3.83
C SER A 303 -0.28 -9.03 -4.76
N MET A 304 0.29 -9.44 -5.91
CA MET A 304 -0.36 -10.38 -6.82
C MET A 304 -0.37 -11.80 -6.25
N GLU A 305 0.71 -12.21 -5.57
CA GLU A 305 0.75 -13.51 -4.88
C GLU A 305 -0.31 -13.59 -3.78
N GLU A 306 -0.53 -12.50 -3.04
CA GLU A 306 -1.49 -12.45 -1.94
C GLU A 306 -2.97 -12.45 -2.40
N SER A 307 -3.27 -11.75 -3.51
CA SER A 307 -4.67 -11.43 -3.82
C SER A 307 -5.01 -11.08 -5.27
N PHE A 308 -4.26 -11.55 -6.28
CA PHE A 308 -4.53 -11.19 -7.67
C PHE A 308 -5.90 -11.68 -8.18
N GLU A 309 -6.65 -10.76 -8.78
CA GLU A 309 -7.94 -11.02 -9.44
C GLU A 309 -7.93 -10.43 -10.85
N VAL A 310 -8.78 -10.95 -11.75
CA VAL A 310 -9.06 -10.34 -13.06
C VAL A 310 -10.48 -9.79 -13.04
N LEU A 311 -10.63 -8.53 -13.40
CA LEU A 311 -11.91 -7.84 -13.36
C LEU A 311 -12.94 -8.52 -14.26
N GLY A 312 -14.00 -9.03 -13.64
CA GLY A 312 -15.10 -9.77 -14.26
C GLY A 312 -15.02 -11.30 -14.13
N ALA A 313 -13.90 -11.86 -13.64
CA ALA A 313 -13.71 -13.30 -13.48
C ALA A 313 -14.43 -13.88 -12.24
N GLY A 314 -14.90 -13.00 -11.35
CA GLY A 314 -15.75 -13.37 -10.20
C GLY A 314 -15.00 -13.93 -8.99
N GLY A 315 -13.70 -13.69 -8.86
CA GLY A 315 -12.92 -13.98 -7.66
C GLY A 315 -11.42 -14.09 -7.87
N LYS A 316 -10.69 -14.36 -6.78
CA LYS A 316 -9.23 -14.59 -6.76
C LYS A 316 -8.81 -15.73 -7.67
N LEU A 317 -7.69 -15.50 -8.37
CA LEU A 317 -7.00 -16.55 -9.12
C LEU A 317 -6.29 -17.51 -8.16
N SER A 318 -5.99 -18.72 -8.64
CA SER A 318 -5.13 -19.63 -7.89
C SER A 318 -3.71 -19.07 -7.79
N GLU A 319 -3.07 -19.23 -6.63
CA GLU A 319 -1.69 -18.80 -6.35
C GLU A 319 -0.71 -19.14 -7.48
N GLN A 320 -0.78 -20.36 -8.04
CA GLN A 320 0.09 -20.80 -9.14
C GLN A 320 -0.06 -19.96 -10.41
N VAL A 321 -1.30 -19.57 -10.77
CA VAL A 321 -1.59 -18.76 -11.95
C VAL A 321 -1.14 -17.32 -11.72
N SER A 322 -1.42 -16.77 -10.53
CA SER A 322 -0.98 -15.44 -10.12
C SER A 322 0.54 -15.32 -10.19
N MET A 323 1.26 -16.26 -9.57
CA MET A 323 2.73 -16.30 -9.58
C MET A 323 3.28 -16.46 -10.99
N SER A 324 2.72 -17.36 -11.81
CA SER A 324 3.22 -17.56 -13.16
C SER A 324 3.07 -16.31 -14.03
N PHE A 325 1.97 -15.57 -13.87
CA PHE A 325 1.80 -14.32 -14.60
C PHE A 325 2.69 -13.21 -14.03
N ALA A 326 2.76 -13.08 -12.70
CA ALA A 326 3.62 -12.11 -12.03
C ALA A 326 5.11 -12.31 -12.37
N LEU A 327 5.55 -13.53 -12.67
CA LEU A 327 6.92 -13.83 -13.11
C LEU A 327 7.09 -13.88 -14.64
N SER A 328 6.05 -13.56 -15.42
CA SER A 328 6.13 -13.58 -16.87
C SER A 328 7.02 -12.46 -17.42
N GLU A 329 7.73 -12.73 -18.52
CA GLU A 329 8.64 -11.77 -19.16
C GLU A 329 7.90 -10.50 -19.61
N ASN A 330 6.69 -10.66 -20.17
CA ASN A 330 5.86 -9.54 -20.63
C ASN A 330 5.49 -8.60 -19.50
N PHE A 331 5.11 -9.16 -18.35
CA PHE A 331 4.75 -8.38 -17.18
C PHE A 331 5.98 -7.73 -16.55
N GLN A 332 7.03 -8.50 -16.23
CA GLN A 332 8.24 -7.99 -15.58
C GLN A 332 8.93 -6.90 -16.40
N THR A 333 8.98 -7.04 -17.73
CA THR A 333 9.53 -6.03 -18.63
C THR A 333 8.68 -4.75 -18.64
N ALA A 334 7.35 -4.85 -18.61
CA ALA A 334 6.47 -3.69 -18.52
C ALA A 334 6.54 -3.01 -17.16
N LEU A 335 6.70 -3.79 -16.09
CA LEU A 335 6.75 -3.31 -14.72
C LEU A 335 8.01 -2.47 -14.45
N SER A 336 9.15 -2.87 -15.04
CA SER A 336 10.46 -2.23 -14.82
C SER A 336 10.71 -0.95 -15.61
N GLN A 337 9.75 -0.47 -16.42
CA GLN A 337 9.97 0.67 -17.32
C GLN A 337 8.81 1.66 -17.28
N SER A 338 9.10 2.97 -17.37
CA SER A 338 8.07 3.99 -17.61
C SER A 338 7.40 3.79 -18.97
N VAL A 339 6.13 4.20 -19.10
CA VAL A 339 5.39 4.16 -20.38
C VAL A 339 6.14 4.97 -21.46
N THR A 340 6.90 4.26 -22.29
CA THR A 340 7.80 4.89 -23.28
C THR A 340 7.95 4.03 -24.53
N ASN A 341 7.85 2.71 -24.39
CA ASN A 341 7.97 1.78 -25.50
C ASN A 341 6.61 1.50 -26.13
N THR A 342 6.60 1.35 -27.46
CA THR A 342 5.40 0.93 -28.20
C THR A 342 5.67 -0.33 -29.00
N PHE A 343 4.63 -1.12 -29.22
CA PHE A 343 4.64 -2.25 -30.14
C PHE A 343 3.39 -2.24 -31.00
N THR A 344 3.43 -2.95 -32.13
CA THR A 344 2.27 -3.06 -33.03
C THR A 344 1.49 -4.33 -32.73
N ALA A 345 0.28 -4.19 -32.19
CA ALA A 345 -0.66 -5.30 -32.03
C ALA A 345 -1.49 -5.46 -33.31
N THR A 346 -1.54 -6.69 -33.84
CA THR A 346 -2.22 -6.97 -35.12
C THR A 346 -3.25 -8.09 -34.97
N CYS A 347 -4.51 -7.77 -35.25
CA CYS A 347 -5.55 -8.78 -35.40
C CYS A 347 -5.69 -9.17 -36.88
N ASN A 348 -5.11 -10.31 -37.26
CA ASN A 348 -5.14 -10.85 -38.63
C ASN A 348 -6.57 -11.12 -39.11
N PRO A 349 -6.97 -10.75 -40.33
CA PRO A 349 -8.36 -10.78 -40.77
C PRO A 349 -9.01 -12.17 -40.61
N ASP A 350 -10.19 -12.19 -40.00
CA ASP A 350 -11.01 -13.41 -39.87
C ASP A 350 -12.24 -13.29 -40.80
N LYS A 351 -12.35 -14.23 -41.74
CA LYS A 351 -13.41 -14.26 -42.75
C LYS A 351 -14.77 -14.66 -42.16
N HIS A 352 -14.78 -15.27 -40.98
CA HIS A 352 -15.98 -15.71 -40.28
C HIS A 352 -16.42 -14.70 -39.21
N ALA A 353 -15.53 -13.78 -38.80
CA ALA A 353 -15.86 -12.68 -37.93
C ALA A 353 -16.68 -11.60 -38.64
N THR A 354 -17.79 -11.18 -38.03
CA THR A 354 -18.57 -10.00 -38.43
C THR A 354 -18.16 -8.73 -37.69
N ASN A 355 -17.53 -8.92 -36.53
CA ASN A 355 -16.96 -7.90 -35.66
C ASN A 355 -15.66 -8.46 -35.06
N ARG A 356 -14.64 -7.63 -34.90
CA ARG A 356 -13.40 -7.96 -34.21
C ARG A 356 -13.06 -6.88 -33.21
N VAL A 357 -12.57 -7.27 -32.04
CA VAL A 357 -12.15 -6.33 -30.99
C VAL A 357 -10.75 -6.69 -30.50
N LEU A 358 -9.87 -5.69 -30.45
CA LEU A 358 -8.55 -5.77 -29.87
C LEU A 358 -8.62 -5.34 -28.40
N PHE A 359 -8.13 -6.20 -27.51
CA PHE A 359 -7.95 -5.91 -26.09
C PHE A 359 -6.47 -5.97 -25.74
N GLN A 360 -6.02 -5.11 -24.81
CA GLN A 360 -4.70 -5.19 -24.19
C GLN A 360 -4.88 -5.53 -22.71
N PHE A 361 -4.03 -6.41 -22.19
CA PHE A 361 -4.02 -6.69 -20.76
C PHE A 361 -3.19 -5.63 -20.03
N GLN A 362 -3.76 -5.09 -18.96
CA GLN A 362 -3.08 -4.18 -18.06
C GLN A 362 -3.36 -4.60 -16.63
N THR A 363 -2.46 -4.27 -15.71
CA THR A 363 -2.72 -4.41 -14.28
C THR A 363 -2.89 -3.05 -13.65
N ASN A 364 -3.90 -2.90 -12.80
CA ASN A 364 -4.06 -1.73 -11.95
C ASN A 364 -3.59 -2.10 -10.55
N THR A 365 -2.70 -1.27 -10.00
CA THR A 365 -2.14 -1.42 -8.66
C THR A 365 -2.59 -0.25 -7.81
N THR A 366 -3.16 -0.55 -6.64
CA THR A 366 -3.33 0.43 -5.56
C THR A 366 -2.14 0.32 -4.62
N GLU A 367 -1.50 1.44 -4.37
CA GLU A 367 -0.33 1.58 -3.52
C GLU A 367 -0.71 2.36 -2.26
N SER A 368 -0.16 1.97 -1.13
CA SER A 368 -0.15 2.78 0.08
C SER A 368 0.89 3.89 -0.10
N CYS A 369 0.42 5.07 -0.49
CA CYS A 369 1.20 6.30 -0.44
C CYS A 369 1.04 6.94 0.93
N LEU A 370 2.16 7.36 1.51
CA LEU A 370 2.19 7.78 2.92
C LEU A 370 1.46 9.13 3.13
N GLU A 371 1.43 10.01 2.12
CA GLU A 371 0.70 11.27 2.21
C GLU A 371 -0.79 11.20 1.86
N THR A 372 -1.11 10.73 0.64
CA THR A 372 -2.49 10.71 0.12
C THR A 372 -3.26 9.47 0.55
N GLY A 373 -2.59 8.52 1.20
CA GLY A 373 -3.19 7.27 1.62
C GLY A 373 -3.26 6.19 0.55
N LYS A 374 -3.57 6.60 -0.69
CA LYS A 374 -3.61 5.73 -1.86
C LYS A 374 -2.97 6.44 -3.05
N CYS A 375 -2.02 5.78 -3.69
CA CYS A 375 -1.64 6.08 -5.07
C CYS A 375 -2.11 4.95 -5.97
N THR A 376 -2.24 5.25 -7.24
CA THR A 376 -2.51 4.25 -8.26
C THR A 376 -1.37 4.18 -9.25
N GLY A 377 -1.05 2.96 -9.65
CA GLY A 377 -0.21 2.64 -10.79
C GLY A 377 -0.99 1.77 -11.79
N ALA A 378 -0.65 1.88 -13.07
CA ALA A 378 -1.13 0.98 -14.10
C ALA A 378 0.05 0.49 -14.93
N THR A 379 0.09 -0.82 -15.19
CA THR A 379 1.14 -1.46 -16.00
C THR A 379 0.51 -2.04 -17.25
N ASP A 380 0.87 -1.47 -18.40
CA ASP A 380 0.45 -1.90 -19.72
C ASP A 380 1.40 -2.97 -20.22
N THR A 381 0.90 -4.20 -20.38
CA THR A 381 1.71 -5.34 -20.82
C THR A 381 1.75 -5.47 -22.35
N GLN A 382 2.64 -6.31 -22.86
CA GLN A 382 2.63 -6.69 -24.28
C GLN A 382 1.52 -7.70 -24.62
N ASP A 383 0.80 -8.20 -23.63
CA ASP A 383 -0.24 -9.20 -23.84
C ASP A 383 -1.49 -8.55 -24.44
N TYR A 384 -1.94 -9.06 -25.59
CA TYR A 384 -3.14 -8.61 -26.26
C TYR A 384 -3.98 -9.80 -26.76
N ALA A 385 -5.28 -9.58 -26.90
CA ALA A 385 -6.24 -10.57 -27.38
C ALA A 385 -7.11 -10.00 -28.49
N CYS A 386 -7.36 -10.82 -29.52
CA CYS A 386 -8.18 -10.47 -30.67
C CYS A 386 -9.45 -11.33 -30.68
N ILE A 387 -10.56 -10.76 -30.25
CA ILE A 387 -11.80 -11.50 -30.03
C ILE A 387 -12.74 -11.29 -31.22
N SER A 388 -13.18 -12.38 -31.85
CA SER A 388 -14.19 -12.33 -32.90
C SER A 388 -15.60 -12.39 -32.32
N ASN A 389 -16.50 -11.57 -32.86
CA ASN A 389 -17.92 -11.53 -32.54
C ASN A 389 -18.25 -11.49 -31.02
N PRO A 390 -17.59 -10.64 -30.20
CA PRO A 390 -17.89 -10.59 -28.78
C PRO A 390 -19.34 -10.15 -28.54
N PRO A 391 -20.03 -10.72 -27.53
CA PRO A 391 -21.39 -10.33 -27.20
C PRO A 391 -21.45 -8.86 -26.74
N ALA A 392 -22.64 -8.26 -26.84
CA ALA A 392 -22.85 -6.89 -26.38
C ALA A 392 -22.54 -6.78 -24.88
N GLY A 393 -21.70 -5.81 -24.51
CA GLY A 393 -21.27 -5.62 -23.11
C GLY A 393 -20.10 -6.50 -22.66
N TYR A 394 -19.48 -7.26 -23.57
CA TYR A 394 -18.29 -8.05 -23.24
C TYR A 394 -17.11 -7.14 -22.84
N GLY A 395 -16.67 -7.29 -21.58
CA GLY A 395 -15.58 -6.51 -20.99
C GLY A 395 -14.17 -7.00 -21.36
N GLY A 396 -14.05 -8.08 -22.12
CA GLY A 396 -12.78 -8.75 -22.44
C GLY A 396 -12.69 -10.14 -21.80
N PRO A 397 -11.60 -10.89 -22.08
CA PRO A 397 -11.35 -12.19 -21.47
C PRO A 397 -11.39 -12.15 -19.93
N GLN A 398 -11.81 -13.26 -19.32
CA GLN A 398 -11.99 -13.34 -17.86
C GLN A 398 -10.89 -14.18 -17.19
N CYS A 399 -9.67 -14.03 -17.69
CA CYS A 399 -8.48 -14.71 -17.20
C CYS A 399 -7.23 -13.86 -17.44
N VAL A 400 -6.10 -14.32 -16.91
CA VAL A 400 -4.79 -13.72 -17.22
C VAL A 400 -4.28 -14.21 -18.58
N PRO A 401 -3.39 -13.46 -19.24
CA PRO A 401 -2.72 -13.90 -20.47
C PRO A 401 -2.14 -15.32 -20.34
N GLY A 402 -2.43 -16.19 -21.31
CA GLY A 402 -1.94 -17.57 -21.35
C GLY A 402 -2.73 -18.60 -20.52
N TYR A 403 -3.77 -18.19 -19.78
CA TYR A 403 -4.53 -19.06 -18.87
C TYR A 403 -6.04 -19.06 -19.14
N CYS A 404 -6.44 -19.10 -20.41
CA CYS A 404 -7.84 -19.21 -20.79
C CYS A 404 -8.51 -20.41 -20.12
N ARG A 405 -9.67 -20.18 -19.51
CA ARG A 405 -10.47 -21.28 -18.94
C ARG A 405 -11.17 -22.03 -20.08
N GLU A 406 -11.33 -23.35 -19.93
CA GLU A 406 -12.01 -24.19 -20.93
C GLU A 406 -13.48 -23.76 -21.15
N ASP A 407 -14.08 -23.10 -20.18
CA ASP A 407 -15.44 -22.54 -20.21
C ASP A 407 -15.51 -21.08 -20.69
N ASP A 408 -14.38 -20.46 -21.06
CA ASP A 408 -14.31 -19.17 -21.76
C ASP A 408 -13.92 -19.38 -23.24
N PRO A 409 -14.89 -19.76 -24.10
CA PRO A 409 -14.63 -20.04 -25.51
C PRO A 409 -14.18 -18.80 -26.30
N LEU A 410 -14.40 -17.59 -25.77
CA LEU A 410 -13.96 -16.35 -26.41
C LEU A 410 -12.48 -16.08 -26.13
N CYS A 411 -11.96 -16.50 -24.98
CA CYS A 411 -10.53 -16.45 -24.69
C CYS A 411 -9.71 -17.42 -25.55
N LEU A 412 -10.29 -18.56 -25.91
CA LEU A 412 -9.62 -19.61 -26.68
C LEU A 412 -9.48 -19.31 -28.18
N GLU A 413 -10.06 -18.21 -28.68
CA GLU A 413 -9.83 -17.75 -30.06
C GLU A 413 -8.47 -17.02 -30.15
N PRO A 414 -7.63 -17.42 -31.11
CA PRO A 414 -6.25 -17.78 -30.85
C PRO A 414 -5.40 -16.59 -30.39
N CYS A 415 -4.76 -16.76 -29.23
CA CYS A 415 -3.44 -16.19 -29.00
C CYS A 415 -2.59 -16.54 -30.22
N ALA A 416 -2.34 -15.56 -31.08
CA ALA A 416 -1.68 -15.77 -32.36
C ALA A 416 -0.32 -16.44 -32.18
N GLU A 417 0.00 -17.36 -33.09
CA GLU A 417 1.28 -18.09 -33.18
C GLU A 417 2.53 -17.22 -33.00
#